data_AF-A0A8J9YSU9-F1
#
_entry.id   AF-A0A8J9YSU9-F1
#
_cell.length_a   1.000
_cell.length_b   1.000
_cell.length_c   1.000
_cell.angle_alpha   90.00
_cell.angle_beta   90.00
_cell.angle_gamma   90.00
#
_symmetry.space_group_name_H-M   'P 1'
#
loop_
_entity.id
_entity.type
_entity.pdbx_description
1 polymer ?
#
loop_
_entity_poly.entity_id
_entity_poly.type
_entity_poly.pdbx_seq_one_letter_code
_entity_poly.pdbx_strand_id
1 'polypeptide(L)'
;MASLLADAAISQKIASEPWPDDVCLYQPYKLQQVLLPDNAQCLAVQCYLQMCGLPFRTVLRTNAEHMSPSGKPPFLRAGPYVISEVEPIIKFVSTKGHSLSEKLDRPQQAEMKAYLALVQGTLGNAELYISWCDPTTASEISRPRYSSPYPWPLNTVLAYRKQWDVQNQLKTL
;
A
#
# COMPACT_ATOMS: atom_id res chain seq x y z
N MET A 1 9.60 -25.65 12.01
CA MET A 1 8.97 -25.47 13.35
C MET A 1 9.50 -24.28 14.13
N ALA A 2 10.79 -23.93 14.07
CA ALA A 2 11.33 -22.76 14.79
C ALA A 2 10.76 -21.40 14.31
N SER A 3 10.46 -21.22 13.01
CA SER A 3 9.92 -19.94 12.50
C SER A 3 8.48 -19.68 12.93
N LEU A 4 7.61 -20.70 12.96
CA LEU A 4 6.21 -20.55 13.38
C LEU A 4 6.07 -20.13 14.85
N LEU A 5 6.95 -20.64 15.72
CA LEU A 5 6.97 -20.25 17.13
C LEU A 5 7.47 -18.81 17.30
N ALA A 6 8.44 -18.38 16.49
CA ALA A 6 8.93 -17.00 16.48
C ALA A 6 7.84 -16.03 15.98
N ASP A 7 7.15 -16.36 14.89
CA ASP A 7 6.05 -15.55 14.34
C ASP A 7 4.87 -15.45 15.33
N ALA A 8 4.53 -16.55 16.01
CA ALA A 8 3.51 -16.56 17.05
C ALA A 8 3.90 -15.70 18.26
N ALA A 9 5.16 -15.77 18.70
CA ALA A 9 5.66 -14.96 19.81
C ALA A 9 5.67 -13.46 19.46
N ILE A 10 6.06 -13.10 18.24
CA ILE A 10 5.98 -11.72 17.73
C ILE A 10 4.53 -11.25 17.69
N SER A 11 3.60 -12.07 17.19
CA SER A 11 2.18 -11.73 17.13
C SER A 11 1.56 -11.53 18.51
N GLN A 12 1.94 -12.35 19.51
CA GLN A 12 1.50 -12.19 20.89
C GLN A 12 2.05 -10.89 21.52
N LYS A 13 3.32 -10.57 21.26
CA LYS A 13 3.93 -9.32 21.71
C LYS A 13 3.21 -8.11 21.09
N ILE A 14 2.96 -8.14 19.78
CA ILE A 14 2.22 -7.10 19.07
C ILE A 14 0.83 -6.90 19.69
N ALA A 15 0.10 -7.99 19.96
CA ALA A 15 -1.24 -7.93 20.54
C ALA A 15 -1.28 -7.34 21.96
N SER A 16 -0.20 -7.52 22.74
CA SER A 16 -0.12 -7.01 24.12
C SER A 16 0.18 -5.50 24.21
N GLU A 17 0.81 -4.94 23.17
CA GLU A 17 1.21 -3.53 23.14
C GLU A 17 0.04 -2.64 22.67
N PRO A 18 -0.27 -1.53 23.36
CA PRO A 18 -1.32 -0.60 22.93
C PRO A 18 -1.01 0.03 21.56
N TRP A 19 -2.02 0.67 20.97
CA TRP A 19 -1.82 1.46 19.76
C TRP A 19 -0.83 2.61 20.02
N PRO A 20 0.26 2.74 19.25
CA PRO A 20 1.25 3.80 19.49
C PRO A 20 0.70 5.20 19.19
N ASP A 21 1.20 6.21 19.91
CA ASP A 21 0.84 7.62 19.64
C ASP A 21 1.54 8.20 18.41
N ASP A 22 2.64 7.58 17.96
CA ASP A 22 3.52 8.10 16.90
C ASP A 22 3.30 7.45 15.51
N VAL A 23 2.13 6.83 15.30
CA VAL A 23 1.85 6.11 14.05
C VAL A 23 1.88 7.04 12.85
N CYS A 24 2.73 6.70 11.88
CA CYS A 24 2.92 7.48 10.65
C CYS A 24 2.56 6.65 9.43
N LEU A 25 1.62 7.14 8.62
CA LEU A 25 1.30 6.59 7.32
C LEU A 25 2.08 7.34 6.24
N TYR A 26 2.99 6.65 5.57
CA TYR A 26 3.83 7.23 4.53
C TYR A 26 3.23 7.01 3.15
N GLN A 27 3.20 8.08 2.36
CA GLN A 27 2.71 8.05 0.98
C GLN A 27 3.37 9.14 0.12
N PRO A 28 3.33 9.01 -1.22
CA PRO A 28 3.77 10.05 -2.15
C PRO A 28 2.88 11.31 -2.09
N TYR A 29 3.36 12.39 -2.72
CA TYR A 29 2.58 13.63 -2.82
C TYR A 29 1.35 13.46 -3.74
N LYS A 30 0.17 13.81 -3.22
CA LYS A 30 -1.14 13.54 -3.86
C LYS A 30 -1.35 14.18 -5.23
N LEU A 31 -0.80 15.38 -5.46
CA LEU A 31 -1.04 16.11 -6.72
C LEU A 31 0.08 15.90 -7.73
N GLN A 32 1.31 15.71 -7.25
CA GLN A 32 2.51 15.77 -8.09
C GLN A 32 3.06 14.40 -8.46
N GLN A 33 2.84 13.36 -7.64
CA GLN A 33 3.57 12.09 -7.75
C GLN A 33 2.67 10.86 -7.77
N VAL A 34 1.64 10.82 -6.92
CA VAL A 34 0.83 9.61 -6.80
C VAL A 34 0.10 9.32 -8.11
N LEU A 35 0.15 8.06 -8.52
CA LEU A 35 -0.63 7.53 -9.64
C LEU A 35 -1.95 6.96 -9.13
N LEU A 36 -2.87 6.71 -10.04
CA LEU A 36 -4.19 6.17 -9.72
C LEU A 36 -4.15 4.91 -8.82
N PRO A 37 -3.40 3.84 -9.15
CA PRO A 37 -3.38 2.62 -8.34
C PRO A 37 -2.84 2.86 -6.93
N ASP A 38 -1.75 3.61 -6.80
CA ASP A 38 -1.15 3.91 -5.49
C ASP A 38 -2.08 4.78 -4.64
N ASN A 39 -2.78 5.72 -5.27
CA ASN A 39 -3.72 6.60 -4.57
C ASN A 39 -4.90 5.82 -4.01
N ALA A 40 -5.44 4.85 -4.77
CA ALA A 40 -6.52 3.98 -4.31
C ALA A 40 -6.09 3.20 -3.05
N GLN A 41 -4.90 2.60 -3.05
CA GLN A 41 -4.35 1.88 -1.89
C GLN A 41 -4.12 2.83 -0.69
N CYS A 42 -3.57 4.03 -0.93
CA CYS A 42 -3.35 5.03 0.11
C CYS A 42 -4.66 5.47 0.78
N LEU A 43 -5.71 5.68 -0.01
CA LEU A 43 -7.03 6.05 0.48
C LEU A 43 -7.71 4.90 1.23
N ALA A 44 -7.57 3.67 0.74
CA ALA A 44 -8.11 2.49 1.42
C ALA A 44 -7.56 2.35 2.85
N VAL A 45 -6.24 2.49 3.03
CA VAL A 45 -5.62 2.44 4.38
C VAL A 45 -6.06 3.61 5.25
N GLN A 46 -6.09 4.84 4.71
CA GLN A 46 -6.56 6.02 5.46
C GLN A 46 -7.99 5.83 5.94
N CYS A 47 -8.88 5.40 5.05
CA CYS A 47 -10.29 5.16 5.36
C CYS A 47 -10.42 4.08 6.45
N TYR A 48 -9.72 2.96 6.30
CA TYR A 48 -9.74 1.87 7.27
C TYR A 48 -9.29 2.33 8.66
N LEU A 49 -8.15 3.02 8.77
CA LEU A 49 -7.64 3.52 10.06
C LEU A 49 -8.59 4.56 10.70
N GLN A 50 -9.19 5.45 9.88
CA GLN A 50 -10.17 6.42 10.34
C GLN A 50 -11.46 5.76 10.84
N MET A 51 -11.96 4.75 10.13
CA MET A 51 -13.14 3.98 10.54
C MET A 51 -12.90 3.20 11.83
N CYS A 52 -11.67 2.72 12.07
CA CYS A 52 -11.28 2.11 13.33
C CYS A 52 -11.11 3.12 14.48
N GLY A 53 -11.20 4.44 14.21
CA GLY A 53 -11.02 5.50 15.21
C GLY A 53 -9.58 5.63 15.71
N LEU A 54 -8.59 5.18 14.93
CA LEU A 54 -7.19 5.13 15.35
C LEU A 54 -6.46 6.44 15.02
N PRO A 55 -5.67 7.00 15.95
CA PRO A 55 -4.84 8.17 15.65
C PRO A 55 -3.67 7.76 14.75
N PHE A 56 -3.48 8.52 13.67
CA PHE A 56 -2.31 8.39 12.81
C PHE A 56 -1.98 9.74 12.16
N ARG A 57 -0.71 9.92 11.81
CA ARG A 57 -0.23 11.09 11.05
C ARG A 57 0.13 10.68 9.64
N THR A 58 -0.43 11.36 8.65
CA THR A 58 -0.03 11.19 7.25
C THR A 58 1.25 11.97 6.97
N VAL A 59 2.29 11.27 6.49
CA VAL A 59 3.58 11.85 6.15
C VAL A 59 3.82 11.70 4.65
N LEU A 60 3.98 12.83 3.96
CA LEU A 60 4.26 12.84 2.53
C LEU A 60 5.77 12.76 2.29
N ARG A 61 6.20 11.83 1.43
CA ARG A 61 7.61 11.65 1.06
C ARG A 61 7.75 11.36 -0.43
N THR A 62 8.72 11.98 -1.06
CA THR A 62 9.04 11.76 -2.48
C THR A 62 9.60 10.37 -2.75
N ASN A 63 10.35 9.82 -1.80
CA ASN A 63 10.95 8.50 -1.85
C ASN A 63 10.12 7.42 -1.14
N ALA A 64 8.81 7.65 -0.94
CA ALA A 64 7.94 6.72 -0.20
C ALA A 64 7.93 5.29 -0.80
N GLU A 65 8.02 5.16 -2.13
CA GLU A 65 8.15 3.85 -2.80
C GLU A 65 9.40 3.09 -2.33
N HIS A 66 10.55 3.76 -2.24
CA HIS A 66 11.83 3.18 -1.83
C HIS A 66 11.95 2.94 -0.32
N MET A 67 11.15 3.64 0.49
CA MET A 67 11.10 3.41 1.94
C MET A 67 10.24 2.20 2.31
N SER A 68 9.34 1.79 1.42
CA SER A 68 8.41 0.69 1.66
C SER A 68 9.14 -0.66 1.57
N PRO A 69 8.97 -1.59 2.54
CA PRO A 69 9.52 -2.94 2.45
C PRO A 69 9.09 -3.71 1.20
N SER A 70 7.87 -3.48 0.69
CA SER A 70 7.38 -4.09 -0.55
C SER A 70 7.72 -3.31 -1.82
N GLY A 71 8.37 -2.15 -1.70
CA GLY A 71 8.57 -1.23 -2.82
C GLY A 71 7.27 -0.59 -3.32
N LYS A 72 6.17 -0.67 -2.56
CA LYS A 72 4.87 -0.07 -2.91
C LYS A 72 4.32 0.78 -1.77
N PRO A 73 3.87 2.02 -2.02
CA PRO A 73 3.11 2.78 -1.05
C PRO A 73 1.64 2.31 -1.00
N PRO A 74 0.90 2.58 0.07
CA PRO A 74 1.35 3.17 1.34
C PRO A 74 2.05 2.15 2.25
N PHE A 75 2.78 2.66 3.23
CA PHE A 75 3.26 1.85 4.36
C PHE A 75 3.06 2.56 5.69
N LEU A 76 2.80 1.76 6.72
CA LEU A 76 2.55 2.19 8.09
C LEU A 76 3.81 1.98 8.93
N ARG A 77 4.25 3.02 9.65
CA ARG A 77 5.22 2.91 10.73
C ARG A 77 4.50 3.05 12.06
N ALA A 78 4.53 2.03 12.89
CA ALA A 78 3.97 2.02 14.23
C ALA A 78 5.04 1.57 15.22
N GLY A 79 5.66 2.51 15.94
CA GLY A 79 6.82 2.23 16.79
C GLY A 79 7.95 1.51 16.02
N PRO A 80 8.36 0.29 16.43
CA PRO A 80 9.42 -0.47 15.75
C PRO A 80 8.94 -1.20 14.48
N TYR A 81 7.63 -1.26 14.21
CA TYR A 81 7.07 -2.03 13.11
C TYR A 81 6.88 -1.17 11.86
N VAL A 82 7.30 -1.71 10.71
CA VAL A 82 7.05 -1.14 9.38
C VAL A 82 6.26 -2.16 8.57
N ILE A 83 5.02 -1.83 8.23
CA ILE A 83 4.10 -2.72 7.51
C ILE A 83 3.68 -2.03 6.21
N SER A 84 3.85 -2.71 5.08
CA SER A 84 3.41 -2.24 3.76
C SER A 84 2.19 -3.00 3.27
N GLU A 85 1.47 -2.39 2.32
CA GLU A 85 0.27 -2.96 1.66
C GLU A 85 -0.98 -3.02 2.55
N VAL A 86 -2.15 -3.04 1.92
CA VAL A 86 -3.44 -2.94 2.62
C VAL A 86 -3.71 -4.15 3.51
N GLU A 87 -3.59 -5.38 2.98
CA GLU A 87 -3.92 -6.58 3.75
C GLU A 87 -3.03 -6.79 4.97
N PRO A 88 -1.68 -6.65 4.89
CA PRO A 88 -0.83 -6.76 6.05
C PRO A 88 -1.12 -5.69 7.10
N ILE A 89 -1.45 -4.46 6.69
CA ILE A 89 -1.85 -3.38 7.62
C ILE A 89 -3.16 -3.75 8.33
N ILE A 90 -4.18 -4.22 7.62
CA ILE A 90 -5.45 -4.68 8.23
C ILE A 90 -5.18 -5.80 9.23
N LYS A 91 -4.32 -6.77 8.89
CA LYS A 91 -3.93 -7.86 9.78
C LYS A 91 -3.20 -7.37 11.03
N PHE A 92 -2.29 -6.40 10.89
CA PHE A 92 -1.58 -5.79 12.01
C PHE A 92 -2.54 -5.09 12.98
N VAL A 93 -3.46 -4.28 12.45
CA VAL A 93 -4.48 -3.56 13.22
C VAL A 93 -5.43 -4.55 13.91
N SER A 94 -5.83 -5.63 13.22
CA SER A 94 -6.62 -6.71 13.80
C SER A 94 -5.90 -7.43 14.95
N THR A 95 -4.58 -7.63 14.81
CA THR A 95 -3.74 -8.25 15.87
C THR A 95 -3.66 -7.36 17.10
N LYS A 96 -3.75 -6.03 16.94
CA LYS A 96 -3.84 -5.05 18.03
C LYS A 96 -5.23 -5.00 18.69
N GLY A 97 -6.19 -5.81 18.26
CA GLY A 97 -7.54 -5.84 18.82
C GLY A 97 -8.50 -4.79 18.24
N HIS A 98 -8.17 -4.22 17.08
CA HIS A 98 -9.07 -3.32 16.36
C HIS A 98 -9.47 -3.97 15.04
N SER A 99 -10.75 -4.30 14.85
CA SER A 99 -11.22 -4.78 13.55
C SER A 99 -12.64 -4.34 13.23
N LEU A 100 -12.84 -3.94 11.97
CA LEU A 100 -14.17 -3.63 11.43
C LEU A 100 -14.98 -4.89 11.11
N SER A 101 -14.33 -6.07 11.06
CA SER A 101 -14.95 -7.33 10.68
C SER A 101 -15.36 -8.21 11.86
N GLU A 102 -15.25 -7.74 13.10
CA GLU A 102 -15.54 -8.54 14.31
C GLU A 102 -16.98 -9.03 14.39
N LYS A 103 -17.92 -8.26 13.84
CA LYS A 103 -19.36 -8.57 13.83
C LYS A 103 -19.78 -9.45 12.65
N LEU A 104 -18.86 -9.77 11.74
CA LEU A 104 -19.15 -10.58 10.55
C LEU A 104 -18.98 -12.07 10.86
N ASP A 105 -19.90 -12.87 10.34
CA ASP A 105 -19.80 -14.33 10.41
C ASP A 105 -18.62 -14.85 9.57
N ARG A 106 -18.12 -16.05 9.89
CA ARG A 106 -17.03 -16.70 9.14
C ARG A 106 -17.25 -16.71 7.61
N PRO A 107 -18.43 -17.08 7.07
CA PRO A 107 -18.67 -17.01 5.62
C PRO A 107 -18.59 -15.57 5.08
N GLN A 108 -19.14 -14.59 5.79
CA GLN A 108 -19.09 -13.18 5.38
C GLN A 108 -17.65 -12.63 5.39
N GLN A 109 -16.84 -13.03 6.35
CA GLN A 109 -15.42 -12.66 6.38
C GLN A 109 -14.65 -13.28 5.21
N ALA A 110 -14.97 -14.51 4.82
CA ALA A 110 -14.37 -15.16 3.65
C ALA A 110 -14.78 -14.46 2.35
N GLU A 111 -16.06 -14.10 2.23
CA GLU A 111 -16.60 -13.36 1.09
C GLU A 111 -15.98 -11.95 0.99
N MET A 112 -15.86 -11.22 2.10
CA MET A 112 -15.16 -9.93 2.14
C MET A 112 -13.72 -10.05 1.62
N LYS A 113 -12.98 -11.07 2.07
CA LYS A 113 -11.60 -11.33 1.58
C LYS A 113 -11.59 -11.64 0.09
N ALA A 114 -12.55 -12.41 -0.41
CA ALA A 114 -12.68 -12.69 -1.84
C ALA A 114 -12.93 -11.41 -2.64
N TYR A 115 -13.79 -10.51 -2.17
CA TYR A 115 -14.03 -9.22 -2.82
C TYR A 115 -12.81 -8.29 -2.77
N LEU A 116 -12.08 -8.23 -1.65
CA LEU A 116 -10.85 -7.47 -1.55
C LEU A 116 -9.81 -7.98 -2.55
N ALA A 117 -9.61 -9.29 -2.62
CA ALA A 117 -8.71 -9.93 -3.57
C ALA A 117 -9.12 -9.65 -5.03
N LEU A 118 -10.43 -9.70 -5.34
CA LEU A 118 -10.95 -9.37 -6.67
C LEU A 118 -10.69 -7.90 -7.03
N VAL A 119 -10.95 -6.97 -6.13
CA VAL A 119 -10.73 -5.54 -6.38
C VAL A 119 -9.24 -5.25 -6.57
N GLN A 120 -8.39 -5.76 -5.70
CA GLN A 120 -6.94 -5.52 -5.79
C GLN A 120 -6.33 -6.23 -7.01
N GLY A 121 -6.76 -7.46 -7.29
CA GLY A 121 -6.24 -8.26 -8.39
C GLY A 121 -6.77 -7.84 -9.76
N THR A 122 -8.05 -7.47 -9.89
CA THR A 122 -8.64 -7.11 -11.19
C THR A 122 -8.59 -5.61 -11.43
N LEU A 123 -9.18 -4.82 -10.53
CA LEU A 123 -9.23 -3.36 -10.70
C LEU A 123 -7.86 -2.73 -10.52
N GLY A 124 -7.06 -3.20 -9.57
CA GLY A 124 -5.68 -2.72 -9.41
C GLY A 124 -4.82 -2.94 -10.65
N ASN A 125 -4.96 -4.09 -11.33
CA ASN A 125 -4.27 -4.36 -12.59
C ASN A 125 -4.81 -3.52 -13.75
N ALA A 126 -6.13 -3.27 -13.81
CA ALA A 126 -6.73 -2.39 -14.80
C ALA A 126 -6.27 -0.93 -14.64
N GLU A 127 -6.22 -0.42 -13.41
CA GLU A 127 -5.69 0.92 -13.09
C GLU A 127 -4.21 1.04 -13.45
N LEU A 128 -3.42 -0.01 -13.18
CA LEU A 128 -2.01 -0.06 -13.54
C LEU A 128 -1.82 -0.06 -15.07
N TYR A 129 -2.65 -0.80 -15.80
CA TYR A 129 -2.67 -0.82 -17.26
C TYR A 129 -3.00 0.56 -17.83
N ILE A 130 -4.08 1.20 -17.37
CA ILE A 130 -4.44 2.55 -17.83
C ILE A 130 -3.30 3.54 -17.52
N SER A 131 -2.63 3.39 -16.37
CA SER A 131 -1.54 4.29 -15.99
C SER A 131 -0.30 4.16 -16.89
N TRP A 132 0.08 2.95 -17.34
CA TRP A 132 1.39 2.73 -17.98
C TRP A 132 1.36 2.15 -19.40
N CYS A 133 0.24 1.55 -19.81
CA CYS A 133 0.05 0.96 -21.14
C CYS A 133 -0.73 1.87 -22.09
N ASP A 134 -1.65 2.70 -21.58
CA ASP A 134 -2.30 3.73 -22.40
C ASP A 134 -1.28 4.80 -22.81
N PRO A 135 -1.04 5.03 -24.12
CA PRO A 135 0.02 5.92 -24.58
C PRO A 135 -0.15 7.35 -24.07
N THR A 136 -1.37 7.88 -24.09
CA THR A 136 -1.71 9.25 -23.70
C THR A 136 -1.49 9.45 -22.21
N THR A 137 -2.06 8.57 -21.38
CA THR A 137 -1.91 8.61 -19.93
C THR A 137 -0.44 8.45 -19.51
N ALA A 138 0.28 7.52 -20.17
CA ALA A 138 1.69 7.30 -19.89
C ALA A 138 2.58 8.51 -20.25
N SER A 139 2.32 9.21 -21.37
CA SER A 139 3.07 10.43 -21.73
C SER A 139 2.73 11.65 -20.90
N GLU A 140 1.44 11.91 -20.70
CA GLU A 140 0.99 13.20 -20.18
C GLU A 140 0.91 13.20 -18.65
N ILE A 141 0.68 12.04 -18.03
CA ILE A 141 0.41 11.92 -16.60
C ILE A 141 1.48 11.08 -15.90
N SER A 142 1.63 9.80 -16.26
CA SER A 142 2.38 8.85 -15.42
C SER A 142 3.88 9.10 -15.43
N ARG A 143 4.49 9.26 -16.62
CA ARG A 143 5.93 9.55 -16.71
C ARG A 143 6.26 10.90 -16.06
N PRO A 144 5.57 12.03 -16.32
CA PRO A 144 5.85 13.29 -15.65
C PRO A 144 5.74 13.21 -14.12
N ARG A 145 4.71 12.55 -13.59
CA ARG A 145 4.51 12.40 -12.14
C ARG A 145 5.60 11.56 -11.50
N TYR A 146 5.89 10.39 -12.07
CA TYR A 146 6.94 9.49 -11.59
C TYR A 146 8.33 10.13 -11.67
N SER A 147 8.57 10.93 -12.70
CA SER A 147 9.84 11.62 -12.96
C SER A 147 10.10 12.80 -12.02
N SER A 148 9.05 13.40 -11.44
CA SER A 148 9.13 14.68 -10.71
C SER A 148 10.16 14.75 -9.57
N PRO A 149 10.47 13.69 -8.80
CA PRO A 149 11.48 13.78 -7.75
C PRO A 149 12.93 13.65 -8.24
N TYR A 150 13.16 13.30 -9.50
CA TYR A 150 14.49 13.00 -10.01
C TYR A 150 15.02 14.12 -10.93
N PRO A 151 16.34 14.41 -10.91
CA PRO A 151 16.95 15.32 -11.88
C PRO A 151 17.17 14.63 -13.24
N TRP A 152 17.40 15.43 -14.27
CA TRP A 152 17.87 14.92 -15.56
C TRP A 152 19.31 14.37 -15.44
N PRO A 153 19.66 13.24 -16.09
CA PRO A 153 18.84 12.42 -17.00
C PRO A 153 18.05 11.30 -16.30
N LEU A 154 18.23 11.13 -14.99
CA LEU A 154 17.70 10.01 -14.22
C LEU A 154 16.18 9.95 -14.29
N ASN A 155 15.51 11.10 -14.28
CA ASN A 155 14.06 11.21 -14.37
C ASN A 155 13.47 10.51 -15.60
N THR A 156 14.07 10.71 -16.77
CA THR A 156 13.67 10.07 -18.02
C THR A 156 13.95 8.57 -17.97
N VAL A 157 15.19 8.19 -17.63
CA VAL A 157 15.61 6.78 -17.62
C VAL A 157 14.75 5.94 -16.68
N LEU A 158 14.51 6.42 -15.45
CA LEU A 158 13.71 5.71 -14.46
C LEU A 158 12.24 5.59 -14.87
N ALA A 159 11.67 6.63 -15.47
CA ALA A 159 10.26 6.59 -15.89
C ALA A 159 10.02 5.59 -17.02
N TYR A 160 10.92 5.53 -18.01
CA TYR A 160 10.84 4.53 -19.07
C TYR A 160 11.10 3.11 -18.54
N ARG A 161 12.06 2.95 -17.63
CA ARG A 161 12.31 1.66 -16.96
C ARG A 161 11.09 1.18 -16.20
N LYS A 162 10.47 2.04 -15.38
CA LYS A 162 9.24 1.72 -14.64
C LYS A 162 8.11 1.31 -15.58
N GLN A 163 7.92 2.04 -16.68
CA GLN A 163 6.93 1.69 -17.69
C GLN A 163 7.18 0.31 -18.29
N TRP A 164 8.43 0.00 -18.64
CA TRP A 164 8.81 -1.31 -19.20
C TRP A 164 8.60 -2.44 -18.18
N ASP A 165 8.98 -2.23 -16.92
CA ASP A 165 8.78 -3.20 -15.83
C ASP A 165 7.29 -3.51 -15.64
N VAL A 166 6.43 -2.48 -15.61
CA VAL A 166 4.97 -2.63 -15.47
C VAL A 166 4.36 -3.35 -16.68
N GLN A 167 4.77 -2.99 -17.90
CA GLN A 167 4.28 -3.65 -19.11
C GLN A 167 4.65 -5.13 -19.13
N ASN A 168 5.84 -5.49 -18.68
CA ASN A 168 6.25 -6.89 -18.58
C ASN A 168 5.49 -7.64 -17.49
N GLN A 169 5.29 -7.02 -16.33
CA GLN A 169 4.46 -7.61 -15.26
C GLN A 169 3.05 -7.92 -15.79
N LEU A 170 2.41 -6.97 -16.47
CA LEU A 170 1.05 -7.14 -16.99
C LEU A 170 0.93 -8.20 -18.10
N LYS A 171 2.01 -8.47 -18.86
CA LYS A 171 2.04 -9.55 -19.86
C LYS A 171 2.12 -10.95 -19.25
N THR A 172 2.54 -11.06 -17.99
CA THR A 172 2.71 -12.35 -17.30
C THR A 172 1.48 -12.78 -16.50
N LEU A 173 0.47 -11.92 -16.41
CA LEU A 173 -0.83 -12.19 -15.80
C LEU A 173 -1.75 -12.91 -16.80
#